data_AF-X1CF12-F1
#
_entry.id   AF-X1CF12-F1
#
_cell.length_a   1.000
_cell.length_b   1.000
_cell.length_c   1.000
_cell.angle_alpha   90.00
_cell.angle_beta   90.00
_cell.angle_gamma   90.00
#
_symmetry.space_group_name_H-M   'P 1'
#
loop_
_entity.id
_entity.type
_entity.pdbx_description
1 polymer ?
#
loop_
_entity_poly.entity_id
_entity_poly.type
_entity_poly.pdbx_seq_one_letter_code
_entity_poly.pdbx_strand_id
1 'polypeptide(L)' 'MVKPKNGIKITGREPPKIGVYICWCGINIGGIVDVPKLCDYSRSLPNVVLASEYKFMCS' A
#
# COMPACT_ATOMS: atom_id res chain seq x y z
N MET A 1 -4.41 -12.91 -17.47
CA MET A 1 -4.68 -11.45 -17.52
C MET A 1 -5.33 -11.04 -16.20
N VAL A 2 -4.58 -10.42 -15.30
CA VAL A 2 -5.15 -9.82 -14.07
C VAL A 2 -5.84 -8.52 -14.48
N LYS A 3 -7.17 -8.47 -14.38
CA LYS A 3 -7.94 -7.28 -14.74
C LYS A 3 -8.03 -6.34 -13.54
N PRO A 4 -7.49 -5.12 -13.60
CA PRO A 4 -7.66 -4.14 -12.53
C PRO A 4 -9.11 -3.64 -12.50
N LYS A 5 -9.61 -3.33 -11.29
CA LYS A 5 -10.85 -2.56 -11.13
C LYS A 5 -10.51 -1.09 -11.42
N ASN A 6 -11.23 -0.50 -12.39
CA ASN A 6 -11.20 0.90 -12.82
C ASN A 6 -9.94 1.36 -13.55
N GLY A 7 -10.05 1.64 -14.87
CA GLY A 7 -9.22 2.59 -15.64
C GLY A 7 -7.69 2.41 -15.70
N ILE A 8 -7.10 1.54 -14.88
CA ILE A 8 -5.66 1.38 -14.75
C ILE A 8 -5.17 0.44 -15.85
N LYS A 9 -4.35 0.96 -16.76
CA LYS A 9 -3.72 0.17 -17.82
C LYS A 9 -2.44 -0.48 -17.28
N ILE A 10 -2.44 -1.80 -17.11
CA ILE A 10 -1.23 -2.58 -16.85
C ILE A 10 -0.51 -2.78 -18.19
N THR A 11 0.68 -2.19 -18.36
CA THR A 11 1.49 -2.30 -19.60
C THR A 11 2.50 -3.44 -19.58
N GLY A 12 2.79 -3.99 -18.40
CA GLY A 12 3.68 -5.15 -18.23
C GLY A 12 3.04 -6.46 -18.68
N ARG A 13 3.88 -7.45 -19.02
CA ARG A 13 3.44 -8.81 -19.39
C ARG A 13 3.07 -9.66 -18.18
N GLU A 14 3.66 -9.38 -17.03
CA GLU A 14 3.42 -10.09 -15.76
C GLU A 14 2.46 -9.30 -14.85
N PRO A 15 1.75 -9.98 -13.93
CA PRO A 15 1.02 -9.30 -12.86
C PRO A 15 1.94 -8.37 -12.06
N PRO A 16 1.49 -7.17 -11.67
CA PRO A 16 2.25 -6.31 -10.78
C PRO A 16 2.60 -7.02 -9.47
N LYS A 17 3.71 -6.63 -8.86
CA LYS A 17 4.05 -7.00 -7.48
C LYS A 17 4.24 -5.70 -6.71
N ILE A 18 3.28 -5.38 -5.87
CA ILE A 18 3.18 -4.06 -5.24
C ILE A 18 3.68 -4.15 -3.79
N GLY A 19 4.59 -3.24 -3.43
CA GLY A 19 4.96 -2.95 -2.05
C GLY A 19 4.26 -1.69 -1.58
N VAL A 20 3.53 -1.77 -0.47
CA VAL A 20 2.84 -0.64 0.16
C VAL A 20 3.58 -0.27 1.44
N TYR A 21 4.06 0.97 1.53
CA TYR A 21 4.73 1.50 2.71
C TYR A 21 3.92 2.66 3.27
N ILE A 22 3.45 2.53 4.51
CA ILE A 22 2.60 3.52 5.15
C ILE A 22 3.42 4.28 6.18
N CYS A 23 3.50 5.59 6.02
CA CYS A 23 4.24 6.47 6.90
C CYS A 23 3.34 6.90 8.08
N TRP A 24 3.88 6.87 9.29
CA TRP A 24 3.21 7.48 10.44
C TRP A 24 3.37 9.01 10.45
N CYS A 25 4.46 9.53 9.86
CA CYS A 25 4.85 10.94 9.90
C CYS A 25 4.75 11.49 11.34
N GLY A 26 5.28 10.72 12.29
CA GLY A 26 5.03 10.95 13.72
C GLY A 26 3.53 10.90 14.04
N ILE A 27 2.98 12.03 14.48
CA ILE A 27 1.56 12.17 14.83
C ILE A 27 0.72 12.82 13.71
N ASN A 28 1.36 13.33 12.64
CA ASN A 28 0.63 14.00 11.56
C ASN A 28 -0.33 13.04 10.85
N ILE A 29 0.10 11.79 10.64
CA ILE A 29 -0.75 10.72 10.11
C ILE A 29 -1.16 9.77 11.24
N GLY A 30 -0.19 9.31 12.05
CA GLY A 30 -0.42 8.35 13.12
C GLY A 30 -1.33 8.85 14.27
N GLY A 31 -1.57 10.15 14.38
CA GLY A 31 -2.51 10.73 15.36
C GLY A 31 -3.95 10.84 14.86
N ILE A 32 -4.22 10.59 13.58
CA ILE A 32 -5.53 10.75 12.94
C ILE A 32 -6.00 9.44 12.31
N VAL A 33 -5.09 8.75 11.62
CA VAL A 33 -5.36 7.52 10.89
C VAL A 33 -4.89 6.33 11.71
N ASP A 34 -5.69 5.27 11.76
CA ASP A 34 -5.27 3.97 12.27
C ASP A 34 -4.32 3.32 11.25
N VAL A 35 -3.03 3.63 11.40
CA VAL A 35 -1.97 3.19 10.49
C VAL A 35 -1.81 1.66 10.46
N PRO A 36 -1.85 0.95 11.61
CA PRO A 36 -1.85 -0.52 11.60
C PRO A 36 -3.01 -1.12 10.82
N LYS A 37 -4.24 -0.64 11.04
CA LYS A 37 -5.42 -1.12 10.31
C LYS A 37 -5.35 -0.82 8.81
N LEU A 38 -4.81 0.33 8.43
CA LEU A 38 -4.58 0.67 7.02
C LEU A 38 -3.54 -0.27 6.38
N CYS A 39 -2.51 -0.67 7.13
CA CYS A 39 -1.51 -1.65 6.70
C CYS A 39 -2.16 -3.01 6.44
N ASP A 40 -2.97 -3.50 7.38
CA ASP A 40 -3.69 -4.77 7.22
C ASP A 40 -4.68 -4.73 6.05
N TYR A 41 -5.43 -3.64 5.91
CA TYR A 41 -6.29 -3.44 4.75
C TYR A 41 -5.50 -3.50 3.43
N SER A 42 -4.33 -2.85 3.38
CA SER A 42 -3.49 -2.82 2.18
C SER A 42 -3.02 -4.20 1.76
N ARG A 43 -2.78 -5.13 2.70
CA ARG A 43 -2.45 -6.55 2.40
C ARG A 43 -3.56 -7.27 1.65
N SER A 44 -4.81 -6.85 1.83
CA SER A 44 -5.96 -7.47 1.15
C SER A 44 -6.12 -7.03 -0.31
N LEU A 45 -5.38 -6.00 -0.75
CA LEU A 45 -5.53 -5.44 -2.09
C LEU A 45 -4.87 -6.31 -3.16
N PRO A 46 -5.46 -6.43 -4.37
CA PRO A 46 -4.88 -7.22 -5.44
C PRO A 46 -3.45 -6.82 -5.76
N ASN A 47 -2.58 -7.82 -5.95
CA ASN A 47 -1.18 -7.67 -6.34
C ASN A 47 -0.26 -7.08 -5.26
N VAL A 48 -0.76 -6.73 -4.07
CA VAL A 48 0.09 -6.31 -2.94
C VAL A 48 0.78 -7.56 -2.37
N VAL A 49 2.10 -7.62 -2.52
CA VAL A 49 2.93 -8.73 -2.02
C VAL A 49 3.61 -8.37 -0.69
N LEU A 50 3.69 -7.08 -0.38
CA LEU A 50 4.26 -6.55 0.84
C LEU A 50 3.46 -5.32 1.28
N ALA A 51 3.07 -5.29 2.55
CA ALA A 51 2.64 -4.07 3.21
C ALA A 51 3.44 -3.90 4.50
N SER A 52 3.92 -2.70 4.76
CA SER A 52 4.64 -2.38 5.99
C SER A 52 4.35 -0.94 6.41
N GLU A 53 4.55 -0.67 7.67
CA GLU A 53 4.46 0.67 8.25
C GLU A 53 5.80 1.09 8.84
N TYR A 54 6.11 2.39 8.77
CA TYR A 54 7.34 2.95 9.32
C TYR A 54 7.13 4.38 9.80
N LYS A 55 7.84 4.78 10.86
CA LYS A 55 7.60 6.06 11.53
C LYS A 55 7.88 7.26 10.63
N PHE A 56 8.96 7.20 9.85
CA PHE A 56 9.43 8.26 8.98
C PHE A 56 9.96 7.67 7.68
N MET A 57 9.08 7.40 6.72
CA MET A 57 9.44 6.68 5.48
C MET A 57 10.48 7.41 4.60
N CYS A 58 10.59 8.73 4.75
CA CYS A 58 11.55 9.54 4.01
C CYS A 58 12.93 9.65 4.68
N SER A 59 13.14 9.00 5.83
CA SER A 59 14.42 9.02 6.57
C SER A 59 15.44 8.03 6.03
#